data_AF-A0A1F6FL73-F1
#
_entry.id   AF-A0A1F6FL73-F1
#
_cell.length_a   1.000
_cell.length_b   1.000
_cell.length_c   1.000
_cell.angle_alpha   90.00
_cell.angle_beta   90.00
_cell.angle_gamma   90.00
#
_symmetry.space_group_name_H-M   'P 1'
#
loop_
_entity.id
_entity.type
_entity.pdbx_description
1 polymer ?
#
loop_
_entity_poly.entity_id
_entity_poly.type
_entity_poly.pdbx_seq_one_letter_code
_entity_poly.pdbx_strand_id
1 'polypeptide(L)'
;MLNNLNNNKKNTGTKLMFGVLVFFGISTLILGVLQITKTINIGGPGAISSGQDLLSNSDNLEPSIAELQSSDTDNDGLSDFDELYIYSTSPYLTDSDSDGYDDKTEIDGGFDPNCPKGQDCRSSSAPEGTTEDKGTAGTEPADNSATSSQTVTEQITPQQIREFILGSGQMTAEQLKQIDDETLIEIWNQAVEQSEGE
;
A
#
# COMPACT_ATOMS: atom_id res chain seq x y z
N MET A 1 86.02 9.77 -59.46
CA MET A 1 84.78 10.29 -58.84
C MET A 1 83.73 9.19 -58.92
N LEU A 2 83.53 8.44 -57.83
CA LEU A 2 82.52 7.40 -57.71
C LEU A 2 81.71 7.66 -56.43
N ASN A 3 80.40 7.84 -56.59
CA ASN A 3 79.29 7.49 -55.67
C ASN A 3 78.14 8.50 -55.76
N ASN A 4 77.06 8.13 -56.44
CA ASN A 4 75.72 8.16 -55.84
C ASN A 4 74.73 7.33 -56.69
N LEU A 5 74.55 6.08 -56.30
CA LEU A 5 73.47 5.19 -56.74
C LEU A 5 72.44 5.11 -55.61
N ASN A 6 71.36 5.90 -55.61
CA ASN A 6 70.13 5.62 -54.84
C ASN A 6 69.06 6.72 -55.08
N ASN A 7 67.78 6.48 -55.41
CA ASN A 7 66.79 6.04 -54.40
C ASN A 7 65.35 5.75 -54.94
N ASN A 8 65.09 5.58 -56.25
CA ASN A 8 63.70 5.53 -56.75
C ASN A 8 63.06 4.14 -56.93
N LYS A 9 63.46 3.13 -56.14
CA LYS A 9 62.87 1.77 -56.23
C LYS A 9 62.66 1.07 -54.88
N LYS A 10 62.20 1.78 -53.84
CA LYS A 10 61.97 1.15 -52.51
C LYS A 10 60.59 1.35 -51.88
N ASN A 11 59.69 2.12 -52.49
CA ASN A 11 58.40 2.47 -51.85
C ASN A 11 57.17 1.82 -52.50
N THR A 12 57.29 1.07 -53.59
CA THR A 12 56.11 0.48 -54.26
C THR A 12 55.49 -0.65 -53.45
N GLY A 13 56.30 -1.56 -52.88
CA GLY A 13 55.82 -2.66 -52.04
C GLY A 13 55.19 -2.20 -50.72
N THR A 14 55.79 -1.20 -50.07
CA THR A 14 55.26 -0.60 -48.83
C THR A 14 53.97 0.18 -49.08
N LYS A 15 53.85 0.87 -50.22
CA LYS A 15 52.60 1.54 -50.64
C LYS A 15 51.49 0.55 -51.00
N LEU A 16 51.84 -0.59 -51.59
CA LEU A 16 50.90 -1.69 -51.86
C LEU A 16 50.42 -2.34 -50.56
N MET A 17 51.32 -2.65 -49.63
CA MET A 17 50.99 -3.17 -48.29
C MET A 17 50.11 -2.20 -47.50
N PHE A 18 50.42 -0.90 -47.54
CA PHE A 18 49.59 0.13 -46.90
C PHE A 18 48.21 0.25 -47.57
N GLY A 19 48.15 0.19 -48.91
CA GLY A 19 46.87 0.20 -49.64
C GLY A 19 46.00 -1.02 -49.33
N VAL A 20 46.60 -2.20 -49.20
CA VAL A 20 45.89 -3.44 -48.82
C VAL A 20 45.40 -3.36 -47.38
N LEU A 21 46.20 -2.87 -46.44
CA LEU A 21 45.78 -2.68 -45.04
C LEU A 21 44.64 -1.66 -44.90
N VAL A 22 44.69 -0.56 -45.64
CA VAL A 22 43.62 0.44 -45.66
C VAL A 22 42.34 -0.15 -46.28
N PHE A 23 42.44 -0.93 -47.35
CA PHE A 23 41.28 -1.58 -47.96
C PHE A 23 40.63 -2.62 -47.04
N PHE A 24 41.42 -3.48 -46.40
CA PHE A 24 40.88 -4.45 -45.44
C PHE A 24 40.30 -3.76 -44.20
N GLY A 25 40.95 -2.71 -43.68
CA GLY A 25 40.44 -1.93 -42.55
C GLY A 25 39.11 -1.21 -42.84
N ILE A 26 38.98 -0.62 -44.03
CA ILE A 26 37.72 -0.01 -44.47
C ILE A 26 36.64 -1.09 -44.70
N SER A 27 37.02 -2.22 -45.29
CA SER A 27 36.10 -3.33 -45.55
C SER A 27 35.56 -3.96 -44.25
N THR A 28 36.41 -4.18 -43.24
CA THR A 28 35.98 -4.68 -41.93
C THR A 28 35.16 -3.66 -41.15
N LEU A 29 35.46 -2.36 -41.27
CA LEU A 29 34.66 -1.29 -40.67
C LEU A 29 33.25 -1.25 -41.28
N ILE A 30 33.14 -1.29 -42.62
CA ILE A 30 31.85 -1.27 -43.33
C ILE A 30 31.03 -2.52 -42.99
N LEU A 31 31.64 -3.71 -43.04
CA LEU A 31 30.95 -4.94 -42.67
C LEU A 31 30.56 -4.96 -41.19
N GLY A 32 31.38 -4.42 -40.29
CA GLY A 32 31.06 -4.28 -38.87
C GLY A 32 29.88 -3.35 -38.60
N VAL A 33 29.83 -2.19 -39.25
CA VAL A 33 28.70 -1.24 -39.16
C VAL A 33 27.42 -1.85 -39.75
N LEU A 34 27.52 -2.58 -40.86
CA LEU A 34 26.37 -3.27 -41.47
C LEU A 34 25.84 -4.43 -40.63
N GLN A 35 26.70 -5.15 -39.90
CA GLN A 35 26.26 -6.19 -38.96
C GLN A 35 25.58 -5.58 -37.73
N ILE A 36 26.16 -4.51 -37.15
CA ILE A 36 25.58 -3.79 -36.00
C ILE A 36 24.21 -3.21 -36.33
N THR A 37 24.03 -2.65 -37.53
CA THR A 37 22.72 -2.09 -37.96
C THR A 37 21.65 -3.15 -38.18
N LYS A 38 22.00 -4.42 -38.44
CA LYS A 38 21.02 -5.52 -38.56
C LYS A 38 20.61 -6.12 -37.21
N THR A 39 21.47 -6.07 -36.19
CA THR A 39 21.15 -6.55 -34.83
C THR A 39 20.53 -5.47 -33.95
N ILE A 40 20.63 -4.20 -34.32
CA ILE A 40 19.91 -3.11 -33.65
C ILE A 40 18.59 -2.87 -34.38
N ASN A 41 17.58 -3.70 -34.09
CA ASN A 41 16.17 -3.35 -34.36
C ASN A 41 15.69 -2.35 -33.32
N ILE A 42 16.24 -1.12 -33.36
CA ILE A 42 15.60 0.03 -32.75
C ILE A 42 14.49 0.42 -33.73
N GLY A 43 13.25 0.18 -33.29
CA GLY A 43 12.04 0.38 -34.08
C GLY A 43 12.09 1.66 -34.89
N GLY A 44 11.63 1.57 -36.15
CA GLY A 44 11.74 2.63 -37.15
C GLY A 44 11.18 4.00 -36.70
N PRO A 45 11.34 5.03 -37.54
CA PRO A 45 10.83 6.37 -37.25
C PRO A 45 9.30 6.33 -37.18
N GLY A 46 8.79 6.12 -35.97
CA GLY A 46 7.41 5.71 -35.70
C GLY A 46 7.24 4.90 -34.40
N ALA A 47 8.33 4.41 -33.78
CA ALA A 47 8.29 3.66 -32.53
C ALA A 47 8.72 4.48 -31.28
N ILE A 48 8.40 5.77 -31.25
CA ILE A 48 8.13 6.44 -29.98
C ILE A 48 6.61 6.42 -29.84
N SER A 49 6.06 5.24 -29.55
CA SER A 49 4.85 5.21 -28.74
C SER A 49 5.32 5.72 -27.39
N SER A 50 5.10 7.01 -27.20
CA SER A 50 4.78 7.64 -25.93
C SER A 50 5.36 6.92 -24.72
N GLY A 51 6.39 7.51 -24.10
CA GLY A 51 6.72 7.29 -22.70
C GLY A 51 5.61 7.76 -21.75
N GLN A 52 4.37 7.47 -22.11
CA GLN A 52 3.12 7.74 -21.39
C GLN A 52 2.30 6.45 -21.22
N ASP A 53 2.84 5.27 -21.55
CA ASP A 53 2.19 3.97 -21.29
C ASP A 53 2.70 3.27 -20.01
N LEU A 54 3.39 4.00 -19.14
CA LEU A 54 3.66 3.56 -17.76
C LEU A 54 2.75 4.25 -16.73
N LEU A 55 1.80 5.08 -17.19
CA LEU A 55 0.77 5.72 -16.35
C LEU A 55 -0.66 5.30 -16.75
N SER A 56 -0.83 4.61 -17.88
CA SER A 56 -2.15 4.15 -18.38
C SER A 56 -2.56 2.76 -17.88
N ASN A 57 -1.66 2.00 -17.26
CA ASN A 57 -2.03 0.77 -16.52
C ASN A 57 -2.26 1.06 -15.04
N SER A 58 -2.71 2.28 -14.72
CA SER A 58 -3.37 2.59 -13.45
C SER A 58 -4.83 2.13 -13.46
N ASP A 59 -5.28 1.51 -14.55
CA ASP A 59 -6.59 0.87 -14.64
C ASP A 59 -6.48 -0.56 -14.06
N ASN A 60 -6.69 -0.64 -12.75
CA ASN A 60 -7.03 -1.85 -11.97
C ASN A 60 -5.86 -2.79 -11.62
N LEU A 61 -4.89 -2.29 -10.85
CA LEU A 61 -4.13 -3.15 -9.92
C LEU A 61 -4.87 -3.34 -8.57
N GLU A 62 -6.09 -2.83 -8.47
CA GLU A 62 -6.99 -3.20 -7.38
C GLU A 62 -7.60 -4.56 -7.74
N PRO A 63 -7.43 -5.59 -6.91
CA PRO A 63 -8.18 -6.83 -7.07
C PRO A 63 -9.66 -6.49 -7.11
N SER A 64 -10.40 -7.15 -7.99
CA SER A 64 -11.84 -6.88 -8.08
C SER A 64 -12.51 -7.22 -6.75
N ILE A 65 -13.53 -6.46 -6.33
CA ILE A 65 -14.26 -6.77 -5.09
C ILE A 65 -14.78 -8.21 -5.07
N ALA A 66 -15.19 -8.74 -6.23
CA ALA A 66 -15.64 -10.12 -6.36
C ALA A 66 -14.51 -11.15 -6.12
N GLU A 67 -13.27 -10.80 -6.48
CA GLU A 67 -12.10 -11.63 -6.21
C GLU A 67 -11.78 -11.64 -4.71
N LEU A 68 -11.75 -10.46 -4.08
CA LEU A 68 -11.55 -10.32 -2.62
C LEU A 68 -12.59 -11.09 -1.80
N GLN A 69 -13.85 -11.15 -2.25
CA GLN A 69 -14.91 -11.93 -1.59
C GLN A 69 -14.72 -13.45 -1.70
N SER A 70 -13.88 -13.91 -2.63
CA SER A 70 -13.63 -15.33 -2.88
C SER A 70 -12.23 -15.79 -2.47
N SER A 71 -11.35 -14.84 -2.18
CA SER A 71 -9.98 -15.06 -1.74
C SER A 71 -9.93 -15.05 -0.21
N ASP A 72 -9.04 -15.88 0.31
CA ASP A 72 -8.67 -16.02 1.73
C ASP A 72 -7.16 -16.26 1.70
N THR A 73 -6.41 -15.16 1.76
CA THR A 73 -5.00 -15.10 1.37
C THR A 73 -4.07 -15.71 2.42
N ASP A 74 -4.42 -15.66 3.70
CA ASP A 74 -3.67 -16.26 4.80
C ASP A 74 -4.29 -17.54 5.36
N ASN A 75 -5.47 -17.93 4.86
CA ASN A 75 -6.13 -19.20 5.14
C ASN A 75 -6.61 -19.35 6.58
N ASP A 76 -7.00 -18.27 7.24
CA ASP A 76 -7.62 -18.27 8.57
C ASP A 76 -9.14 -18.56 8.52
N GLY A 77 -9.75 -18.45 7.33
CA GLY A 77 -11.17 -18.69 7.08
C GLY A 77 -12.05 -17.42 7.04
N LEU A 78 -11.46 -16.23 7.02
CA LEU A 78 -12.07 -14.98 6.60
C LEU A 78 -11.77 -14.74 5.11
N SER A 79 -12.66 -14.01 4.42
CA SER A 79 -12.33 -13.55 3.08
C SER A 79 -11.52 -12.26 3.15
N ASP A 80 -10.61 -12.03 2.20
CA ASP A 80 -9.81 -10.80 2.12
C ASP A 80 -10.73 -9.55 2.14
N PHE A 81 -11.94 -9.67 1.58
CA PHE A 81 -12.96 -8.64 1.65
C PHE A 81 -13.45 -8.36 3.07
N ASP A 82 -13.77 -9.41 3.83
CA ASP A 82 -14.26 -9.26 5.20
C ASP A 82 -13.18 -8.66 6.10
N GLU A 83 -11.94 -9.09 5.92
CA GLU A 83 -10.79 -8.56 6.66
C GLU A 83 -10.58 -7.08 6.39
N LEU A 84 -10.50 -6.67 5.12
CA LEU A 84 -10.23 -5.27 4.75
C LEU A 84 -11.40 -4.32 5.07
N TYR A 85 -12.65 -4.77 4.89
CA TYR A 85 -13.81 -3.88 4.89
C TYR A 85 -14.77 -4.06 6.06
N ILE A 86 -14.70 -5.18 6.80
CA ILE A 86 -15.58 -5.45 7.93
C ILE A 86 -14.80 -5.42 9.24
N TYR A 87 -13.73 -6.20 9.34
CA TYR A 87 -12.99 -6.40 10.60
C TYR A 87 -11.74 -5.53 10.72
N SER A 88 -11.31 -4.89 9.63
CA SER A 88 -10.08 -4.09 9.56
C SER A 88 -8.83 -4.87 9.99
N THR A 89 -8.82 -6.17 9.72
CA THR A 89 -7.69 -7.08 9.95
C THR A 89 -6.81 -7.15 8.69
N SER A 90 -5.73 -7.93 8.75
CA SER A 90 -4.73 -8.04 7.70
C SER A 90 -4.90 -9.34 6.88
N PRO A 91 -5.22 -9.27 5.57
CA PRO A 91 -5.37 -10.45 4.69
C PRO A 91 -4.15 -11.35 4.50
N TYR A 92 -3.04 -10.98 5.11
CA TYR A 92 -1.77 -11.67 5.00
C TYR A 92 -1.29 -12.24 6.33
N LEU A 93 -2.08 -12.09 7.40
CA LEU A 93 -1.75 -12.45 8.77
C LEU A 93 -2.96 -13.10 9.42
N THR A 94 -2.84 -14.42 9.63
CA THR A 94 -3.85 -15.20 10.35
C THR A 94 -4.19 -14.63 11.74
N ASP A 95 -3.25 -13.91 12.35
CA ASP A 95 -3.34 -13.26 13.67
C ASP A 95 -2.86 -11.80 13.51
N SER A 96 -3.80 -10.88 13.38
CA SER A 96 -3.56 -9.48 13.03
C SER A 96 -2.92 -8.68 14.17
N ASP A 97 -3.24 -9.03 15.41
CA ASP A 97 -2.74 -8.34 16.60
C ASP A 97 -1.52 -9.02 17.26
N SER A 98 -1.18 -10.21 16.76
CA SER A 98 -0.02 -11.03 17.12
C SER A 98 -0.03 -11.56 18.56
N ASP A 99 -1.21 -11.87 19.11
CA ASP A 99 -1.36 -12.39 20.47
C ASP A 99 -1.43 -13.94 20.56
N GLY A 100 -1.46 -14.61 19.41
CA GLY A 100 -1.48 -16.06 19.25
C GLY A 100 -2.87 -16.67 19.01
N TYR A 101 -3.91 -15.88 18.75
CA TYR A 101 -5.22 -16.34 18.28
C TYR A 101 -5.48 -15.89 16.85
N ASP A 102 -6.08 -16.77 16.05
CA ASP A 102 -6.42 -16.43 14.67
C ASP A 102 -7.62 -15.45 14.64
N ASP A 103 -7.62 -14.48 13.73
CA ASP A 103 -8.66 -13.44 13.63
C ASP A 103 -10.07 -14.05 13.55
N LYS A 104 -10.25 -15.09 12.73
CA LYS A 104 -11.50 -15.85 12.64
C LYS A 104 -11.96 -16.43 13.98
N THR A 105 -11.02 -16.94 14.79
CA THR A 105 -11.31 -17.56 16.09
C THR A 105 -11.76 -16.50 17.09
N GLU A 106 -11.12 -15.34 17.07
CA GLU A 106 -11.47 -14.22 17.93
C GLU A 106 -12.85 -13.67 17.60
N ILE A 107 -13.15 -13.48 16.31
CA ILE A 107 -14.47 -13.03 15.83
C ILE A 107 -15.56 -14.03 16.24
N ASP A 108 -15.34 -15.34 16.08
CA ASP A 108 -16.29 -16.37 16.51
C ASP A 108 -16.47 -16.40 18.03
N GLY A 109 -15.43 -16.01 18.78
CA GLY A 109 -15.45 -15.84 20.23
C GLY A 109 -16.04 -14.51 20.72
N GLY A 110 -16.30 -13.56 19.81
CA GLY A 110 -16.75 -12.21 20.13
C GLY A 110 -15.66 -11.31 20.72
N PHE A 111 -14.40 -11.64 20.46
CA PHE A 111 -13.23 -10.81 20.77
C PHE A 111 -12.94 -9.83 19.61
N ASP A 112 -12.04 -8.88 19.85
CA ASP A 112 -11.63 -7.89 18.85
C ASP A 112 -10.31 -8.37 18.23
N PRO A 113 -10.29 -8.75 16.93
CA PRO A 113 -9.10 -9.34 16.28
C PRO A 113 -7.95 -8.35 16.04
N ASN A 114 -8.12 -7.09 16.45
CA ASN A 114 -7.07 -6.08 16.42
C ASN A 114 -6.59 -5.70 17.83
N CYS A 115 -7.01 -6.44 18.86
CA CYS A 115 -6.77 -6.09 20.25
C CYS A 115 -6.07 -7.20 21.04
N PRO A 116 -4.73 -7.09 21.24
CA PRO A 116 -3.97 -8.19 21.82
C PRO A 116 -4.50 -8.60 23.18
N LYS A 117 -4.58 -9.90 23.43
CA LYS A 117 -5.06 -10.46 24.69
C LYS A 117 -4.42 -9.80 25.92
N GLY A 118 -5.30 -9.30 26.77
CA GLY A 118 -4.93 -8.64 28.03
C GLY A 118 -4.60 -7.16 27.89
N GLN A 119 -4.74 -6.56 26.71
CA GLN A 119 -4.71 -5.11 26.51
C GLN A 119 -6.13 -4.51 26.59
N ASP A 120 -6.20 -3.23 26.93
CA ASP A 120 -7.44 -2.45 26.86
C ASP A 120 -7.38 -1.51 25.64
N CYS A 121 -7.89 -2.00 24.50
CA CYS A 121 -7.92 -1.23 23.26
C CYS A 121 -9.10 -0.25 23.17
N ARG A 122 -9.96 -0.19 24.21
CA ARG A 122 -11.11 0.74 24.28
C ARG A 122 -10.74 2.07 24.92
N SER A 123 -9.58 2.18 25.57
CA SER A 123 -9.14 3.40 26.25
C SER A 123 -8.38 4.35 25.32
N SER A 124 -9.06 4.88 24.31
CA SER A 124 -8.57 6.05 23.58
C SER A 124 -8.81 7.34 24.38
N SER A 125 -8.05 7.49 25.46
CA SER A 125 -7.74 8.78 26.07
C SER A 125 -6.23 8.83 26.30
N ALA A 126 -5.48 9.26 25.29
CA ALA A 126 -4.08 9.60 25.47
C ALA A 126 -3.95 11.00 26.10
N PRO A 127 -2.91 11.31 26.91
CA PRO A 127 -1.79 10.47 27.32
C PRO A 127 -1.73 10.29 28.85
N GLU A 128 -1.17 9.17 29.31
CA GLU A 128 -0.29 9.26 30.49
C GLU A 128 0.87 8.29 30.30
N GLY A 129 2.06 8.87 30.25
CA GLY A 129 3.29 8.11 30.28
C GLY A 129 3.57 7.57 31.68
N THR A 130 4.20 6.40 31.69
CA THR A 130 4.98 5.80 32.79
C THR A 130 4.11 5.23 33.92
N THR A 131 4.28 4.02 34.44
CA THR A 131 5.40 3.06 34.50
C THR A 131 4.84 1.67 34.81
N GLU A 132 5.53 0.63 34.31
CA GLU A 132 5.81 -0.65 34.99
C GLU A 132 4.71 -1.30 35.86
N ASP A 133 4.20 -2.46 35.43
CA ASP A 133 4.29 -3.65 36.28
C ASP A 133 4.41 -4.95 35.47
N LYS A 134 5.24 -5.85 36.00
CA LYS A 134 5.49 -7.21 35.56
C LYS A 134 4.27 -8.11 35.82
N GLY A 135 4.02 -9.06 34.93
CA GLY A 135 3.34 -10.32 35.25
C GLY A 135 3.73 -11.37 34.23
N THR A 136 4.83 -12.11 34.43
CA THR A 136 4.89 -13.32 35.27
C THR A 136 3.68 -14.23 35.05
N ALA A 137 3.97 -15.34 34.39
CA ALA A 137 3.07 -16.44 34.13
C ALA A 137 2.47 -17.04 35.40
N GLY A 138 1.19 -17.41 35.28
CA GLY A 138 0.54 -18.49 35.99
C GLY A 138 0.12 -18.18 37.43
N THR A 139 -1.19 -18.12 37.66
CA THR A 139 -1.96 -19.19 38.34
C THR A 139 -3.37 -18.65 38.60
N GLU A 140 -4.39 -19.30 38.03
CA GLU A 140 -5.79 -19.27 38.47
C GLU A 140 -5.90 -19.40 40.01
N PRO A 141 -6.92 -18.84 40.71
CA PRO A 141 -8.31 -19.30 40.51
C PRO A 141 -9.46 -18.32 40.84
N ALA A 142 -10.62 -18.67 40.29
CA ALA A 142 -11.99 -18.57 40.84
C ALA A 142 -12.61 -17.21 41.21
N ASP A 143 -13.67 -16.90 40.45
CA ASP A 143 -15.03 -16.57 40.90
C ASP A 143 -15.33 -15.21 41.58
N ASN A 144 -16.47 -14.65 41.16
CA ASN A 144 -17.48 -13.89 41.92
C ASN A 144 -17.82 -12.52 41.32
N SER A 145 -18.96 -12.54 40.63
CA SER A 145 -19.84 -11.42 40.34
C SER A 145 -19.91 -10.35 41.45
N ALA A 146 -19.70 -9.08 41.07
CA ALA A 146 -20.21 -7.93 41.81
C ALA A 146 -20.82 -6.92 40.83
N THR A 147 -22.15 -7.01 40.74
CA THR A 147 -23.04 -5.95 40.25
C THR A 147 -22.78 -4.64 40.98
N SER A 148 -22.61 -3.55 40.22
CA SER A 148 -22.98 -2.21 40.67
C SER A 148 -23.38 -1.35 39.47
N SER A 149 -24.69 -1.27 39.24
CA SER A 149 -25.32 -0.22 38.45
C SER A 149 -25.15 1.13 39.15
N GLN A 150 -24.84 2.19 38.38
CA GLN A 150 -25.07 3.63 38.63
C GLN A 150 -24.25 4.40 37.56
N THR A 151 -24.70 5.37 36.77
CA THR A 151 -25.94 6.13 36.62
C THR A 151 -25.89 6.74 35.21
N VAL A 152 -26.92 6.56 34.41
CA VAL A 152 -27.06 7.16 33.07
C VAL A 152 -27.45 8.63 33.25
N THR A 153 -26.53 9.54 32.98
CA THR A 153 -26.85 10.88 32.51
C THR A 153 -26.27 10.97 31.11
N GLU A 154 -27.15 10.85 30.12
CA GLU A 154 -26.85 10.91 28.69
C GLU A 154 -26.15 12.22 28.34
N GLN A 155 -24.84 12.18 28.19
CA GLN A 155 -24.13 13.15 27.39
C GLN A 155 -23.72 12.43 26.12
N ILE A 156 -24.58 12.54 25.11
CA ILE A 156 -24.31 11.99 23.77
C ILE A 156 -23.03 12.67 23.28
N THR A 157 -22.03 11.88 22.92
CA THR A 157 -20.74 12.40 22.45
C THR A 157 -20.88 12.94 21.02
N PRO A 158 -20.06 13.92 20.59
CA PRO A 158 -20.05 14.38 19.21
C PRO A 158 -19.90 13.24 18.20
N GLN A 159 -19.14 12.20 18.54
CA GLN A 159 -18.94 11.03 17.69
C GLN A 159 -20.23 10.22 17.52
N GLN A 160 -21.02 10.04 18.58
CA GLN A 160 -22.33 9.38 18.52
C GLN A 160 -23.32 10.18 17.66
N ILE A 161 -23.28 11.52 17.75
CA ILE A 161 -24.09 12.40 16.89
C ILE A 161 -23.67 12.25 15.42
N ARG A 162 -22.36 12.16 15.16
CA ARG A 162 -21.83 11.99 13.80
C ARG A 162 -22.31 10.68 13.18
N GLU A 163 -22.22 9.58 13.91
CA GLU A 163 -22.69 8.27 13.46
C GLU A 163 -24.20 8.27 13.18
N PHE A 164 -25.00 8.91 14.04
CA PHE A 164 -26.45 9.02 13.84
C PHE A 164 -26.81 9.81 12.57
N ILE A 165 -26.13 10.94 12.34
CA ILE A 165 -26.37 11.77 11.15
C ILE A 165 -25.97 11.03 9.87
N LEU A 166 -24.84 10.31 9.88
CA LEU A 166 -24.41 9.47 8.74
C LEU A 166 -25.40 8.33 8.46
N GLY A 167 -25.93 7.69 9.51
CA GLY A 167 -26.93 6.63 9.39
C GLY A 167 -28.28 7.12 8.84
N SER A 168 -28.65 8.38 9.08
CA SER A 168 -29.87 8.98 8.54
C SER A 168 -29.81 9.29 7.04
N GLY A 169 -28.61 9.28 6.45
CA GLY A 169 -28.37 9.61 5.04
C GLY A 169 -28.61 11.08 4.68
N GLN A 170 -28.80 11.96 5.68
CA GLN A 170 -29.05 13.39 5.46
C GLN A 170 -27.78 14.19 5.15
N MET A 171 -26.59 13.68 5.52
CA MET A 171 -25.29 14.35 5.29
C MET A 171 -24.20 13.34 4.96
N THR A 172 -23.24 13.72 4.11
CA THR A 172 -22.07 12.87 3.81
C THR A 172 -20.93 13.11 4.81
N ALA A 173 -20.01 12.15 4.94
CA ALA A 173 -18.87 12.23 5.86
C ALA A 173 -17.97 13.45 5.62
N GLU A 174 -17.87 13.92 4.37
CA GLU A 174 -17.11 15.11 3.99
C GLU A 174 -17.79 16.41 4.44
N GLN A 175 -19.13 16.46 4.39
CA GLN A 175 -19.90 17.61 4.87
C GLN A 175 -19.88 17.69 6.40
N LEU A 176 -19.90 16.53 7.06
CA LEU A 176 -19.85 16.43 8.51
C LEU A 176 -18.49 16.86 9.07
N LYS A 177 -17.39 16.60 8.34
CA LYS A 177 -16.04 17.06 8.70
C LYS A 177 -15.87 18.59 8.68
N GLN A 178 -16.76 19.32 8.01
CA GLN A 178 -16.73 20.79 7.99
C GLN A 178 -17.48 21.42 9.17
N ILE A 179 -18.23 20.63 9.93
CA ILE A 179 -18.95 21.07 11.13
C ILE A 179 -18.10 20.72 12.34
N ASP A 180 -17.78 21.71 13.15
CA ASP A 180 -17.05 21.53 14.40
C ASP A 180 -17.90 20.80 15.46
N ASP A 181 -17.23 20.11 16.38
CA ASP A 181 -17.88 19.28 17.41
C ASP A 181 -18.80 20.08 18.35
N GLU A 182 -18.49 21.37 18.56
CA GLU A 182 -19.26 22.27 19.42
C GLU A 182 -20.60 22.66 18.77
N THR A 183 -20.56 23.08 17.51
CA THR A 183 -21.75 23.35 16.68
C THR A 183 -22.59 22.10 16.47
N LEU A 184 -21.96 20.93 16.39
CA LEU A 184 -22.66 19.65 16.23
C LEU A 184 -23.51 19.29 17.45
N ILE A 185 -22.98 19.51 18.66
CA ILE A 185 -23.72 19.34 19.92
C ILE A 185 -24.87 20.36 20.01
N GLU A 186 -24.64 21.61 19.61
CA GLU A 186 -25.66 22.66 19.65
C GLU A 186 -26.85 22.33 18.74
N ILE A 187 -26.57 21.89 17.50
CA ILE A 187 -27.61 21.45 16.55
C ILE A 187 -28.37 20.24 17.09
N TRP A 188 -27.67 19.28 17.69
CA TRP A 188 -28.29 18.08 18.28
C TRP A 188 -29.22 18.44 19.43
N ASN A 189 -28.75 19.25 20.39
CA ASN A 189 -29.56 19.68 21.53
C ASN A 189 -30.80 20.46 21.06
N GLN A 190 -30.65 21.34 20.05
CA GLN A 190 -31.76 22.07 19.46
C GLN A 190 -32.78 21.16 18.75
N ALA A 191 -32.33 20.05 18.16
CA ALA A 191 -33.20 19.08 17.50
C ALA A 191 -33.97 18.21 18.51
N VAL A 192 -33.31 17.78 19.59
CA VAL A 192 -33.94 17.00 20.67
C VAL A 192 -34.97 17.86 21.41
N GLU A 193 -34.65 19.11 21.71
CA GLU A 193 -35.56 20.04 22.41
C GLU A 193 -36.82 20.38 21.58
N GLN A 194 -36.76 20.32 20.25
CA GLN A 194 -37.94 20.44 19.37
C GLN A 194 -38.82 19.18 19.38
N SER A 195 -38.23 18.00 19.61
CA SER A 195 -38.96 16.72 19.61
C SER A 195 -39.76 16.46 20.89
N GLU A 196 -39.43 17.13 21.98
CA GLU A 196 -40.12 17.01 23.28
C GLU A 196 -41.26 18.05 23.45
N GLY A 197 -41.48 18.91 22.45
CA GLY A 197 -42.41 20.04 22.51
C GLY A 197 -43.75 19.88 21.77
N GLU A 198 -44.09 18.71 21.24
CA GLU A 198 -45.34 18.47 20.47
C GLU A 198 -46.25 17.39 21.08
#